data_AF-A0A1V9FGM8-F1
#
_entry.id   AF-A0A1V9FGM8-F1
#
_cell.length_a   1.000
_cell.length_b   1.000
_cell.length_c   1.000
_cell.angle_alpha   90.00
_cell.angle_beta   90.00
_cell.angle_gamma   90.00
#
_symmetry.space_group_name_H-M   'P 1'
#
loop_
_entity.id
_entity.type
_entity.pdbx_description
1 polymer ?
#
loop_
_entity_poly.entity_id
_entity_poly.type
_entity_poly.pdbx_seq_one_letter_code
_entity_poly.pdbx_strand_id
1 'polypeptide(L)'
;MVNKDWEESQIANVSVMRKHSNGNVTIGLYRVDLLCLGVKDTVFFFNTSEDEFLSSYSRELADYEEIDYALAHNIVYAGHDFALEFDIHPHHNFEITRYILEEDDHAVPVIEVPVGTDGIPHLIVEENGQFPEILAKLKQYAGEGNYYYTIEEQGVPPRLREESASINLTIDNIPPGEVSLSNVQSIRSDDMLNTEKVQQRSVLEQITIHAELLTRLLPPEINTCTPAEELMWQEMWDEIGHGAEEPNNVLEEHFEEHLKVNKLTDDLADLLDRNNEQLMHTYETKMIALANEYAHNPLVLQNIYEQGVLLDLHAVCAAAKQHALKMYRYYPVLHFSLALGALIQQEADARFELVYAHLEIRDAVPGYEQYHSSEVINFWLTRLWICLEQKDIKRAVQYYFMLVDGKATGWLLLPVLEKYVEVLYRYNKALKELEQ
;
A
#
# COMPACT_ATOMS: atom_id res chain seq x y z
N MET A 1 6.64 20.10 -17.41
CA MET A 1 6.46 18.65 -17.59
C MET A 1 4.99 18.30 -17.42
N VAL A 2 4.52 17.22 -18.05
CA VAL A 2 3.16 16.66 -17.89
C VAL A 2 3.23 15.13 -17.90
N ASN A 3 2.26 14.42 -17.31
CA ASN A 3 2.16 12.95 -17.43
C ASN A 3 1.92 12.53 -18.89
N LYS A 4 2.57 11.46 -19.37
CA LYS A 4 2.60 11.05 -20.79
C LYS A 4 1.24 10.70 -21.38
N ASP A 5 0.30 10.22 -20.56
CA ASP A 5 -1.02 9.76 -20.97
C ASP A 5 -2.11 10.85 -20.86
N TRP A 6 -1.73 12.12 -20.67
CA TRP A 6 -2.68 13.21 -20.43
C TRP A 6 -3.67 13.42 -21.59
N GLU A 7 -3.26 13.22 -22.84
CA GLU A 7 -4.14 13.35 -24.02
C GLU A 7 -5.19 12.23 -24.06
N GLU A 8 -4.85 11.02 -23.62
CA GLU A 8 -5.76 9.87 -23.62
C GLU A 8 -6.67 9.88 -22.38
N SER A 9 -6.09 10.11 -21.20
CA SER A 9 -6.79 10.13 -19.92
C SER A 9 -7.63 11.39 -19.71
N GLN A 10 -7.32 12.49 -20.42
CA GLN A 10 -7.90 13.82 -20.23
C GLN A 10 -7.73 14.37 -18.80
N ILE A 11 -6.79 13.77 -18.04
CA ILE A 11 -6.32 14.25 -16.74
C ILE A 11 -4.84 14.62 -16.89
N ALA A 12 -4.57 15.92 -16.88
CA ALA A 12 -3.23 16.46 -17.02
C ALA A 12 -2.65 16.86 -15.66
N ASN A 13 -1.61 16.16 -15.23
CA ASN A 13 -0.79 16.53 -14.09
C ASN A 13 0.40 17.35 -14.59
N VAL A 14 0.30 18.67 -14.47
CA VAL A 14 1.28 19.63 -15.01
C VAL A 14 2.23 20.09 -13.90
N SER A 15 3.53 20.07 -14.18
CA SER A 15 4.58 20.63 -13.33
C SER A 15 5.30 21.78 -14.05
N VAL A 16 5.34 22.95 -13.40
CA VAL A 16 6.00 24.17 -13.88
C VAL A 16 7.04 24.60 -12.86
N MET A 17 8.26 24.91 -13.31
CA MET A 17 9.34 25.40 -12.46
C MET A 17 9.79 26.80 -12.89
N ARG A 18 9.90 27.72 -11.93
CA ARG A 18 10.49 29.05 -12.10
C ARG A 18 11.80 29.13 -11.35
N LYS A 19 12.88 29.43 -12.07
CA LYS A 19 14.23 29.56 -11.50
C LYS A 19 14.43 30.95 -10.87
N HIS A 20 14.92 30.96 -9.64
CA HIS A 20 15.26 32.17 -8.89
C HIS A 20 16.72 32.57 -9.14
N SER A 21 17.06 33.83 -8.82
CA SER A 21 18.42 34.35 -8.96
C SER A 21 19.45 33.67 -8.05
N ASN A 22 19.02 33.01 -6.98
CA ASN A 22 19.88 32.25 -6.07
C ASN A 22 20.16 30.81 -6.54
N GLY A 23 19.60 30.39 -7.68
CA GLY A 23 19.78 29.06 -8.25
C GLY A 23 18.70 28.04 -7.87
N ASN A 24 17.89 28.32 -6.85
CA ASN A 24 16.75 27.46 -6.45
C ASN A 24 15.54 27.70 -7.38
N VAL A 25 14.50 26.88 -7.22
CA VAL A 25 13.27 26.93 -8.01
C VAL A 25 12.03 27.10 -7.14
N THR A 26 11.00 27.76 -7.69
CA THR A 26 9.62 27.59 -7.25
C THR A 26 8.93 26.64 -8.22
N ILE A 27 8.24 25.64 -7.68
CA ILE A 27 7.61 24.58 -8.45
C ILE A 27 6.12 24.66 -8.18
N GLY A 28 5.30 24.70 -9.22
CA GLY A 28 3.85 24.55 -9.14
C GLY A 28 3.43 23.23 -9.78
N LEU A 29 2.62 22.46 -9.06
CA LEU A 29 2.00 21.24 -9.54
C LEU A 29 0.49 21.48 -9.68
N TYR A 30 -0.10 21.06 -10.79
CA TYR A 30 -1.51 21.27 -11.12
C TYR A 30 -2.09 19.97 -11.63
N ARG A 31 -3.20 19.51 -11.03
CA ARG A 31 -4.00 18.41 -11.56
C ARG A 31 -5.23 18.99 -12.25
N VAL A 32 -5.28 18.86 -13.56
CA VAL A 32 -6.27 19.48 -14.43
C VAL A 32 -7.12 18.40 -15.07
N ASP A 33 -8.44 18.51 -14.90
CA ASP A 33 -9.44 17.71 -15.57
C ASP A 33 -9.94 18.49 -16.79
N LEU A 34 -9.58 18.00 -17.97
CA LEU A 34 -9.92 18.63 -19.24
C LEU A 34 -11.34 18.32 -19.69
N LEU A 35 -12.04 17.37 -19.05
CA LEU A 35 -13.39 16.96 -19.44
C LEU A 35 -14.50 17.79 -18.81
N CYS A 36 -14.33 18.25 -17.56
CA CYS A 36 -15.37 19.01 -16.87
C CYS A 36 -14.88 19.85 -15.69
N LEU A 37 -14.07 19.28 -14.80
CA LEU A 37 -13.87 19.86 -13.46
C LEU A 37 -12.78 20.94 -13.40
N GLY A 38 -11.97 21.08 -14.44
CA GLY A 38 -10.88 22.05 -14.48
C GLY A 38 -9.77 21.73 -13.48
N VAL A 39 -9.20 22.75 -12.83
CA VAL A 39 -8.10 22.55 -11.87
C VAL A 39 -8.63 21.94 -10.58
N LYS A 40 -8.47 20.61 -10.43
CA LYS A 40 -8.97 19.82 -9.29
C LYS A 40 -8.10 19.94 -8.06
N ASP A 41 -6.79 20.06 -8.25
CA ASP A 41 -5.84 20.20 -7.15
C ASP A 41 -4.58 20.94 -7.61
N THR A 42 -3.91 21.58 -6.66
CA THR A 42 -2.65 22.27 -6.90
C THR A 42 -1.86 22.48 -5.61
N VAL A 43 -0.54 22.27 -5.72
CA VAL A 43 0.43 22.45 -4.64
C VAL A 43 1.67 23.16 -5.17
N PHE A 44 2.45 23.76 -4.28
CA PHE A 44 3.69 24.42 -4.67
C PHE A 44 4.82 24.17 -3.68
N PHE A 45 6.05 24.24 -4.20
CA PHE A 45 7.28 24.26 -3.42
C PHE A 45 7.99 25.58 -3.68
N PHE A 46 8.43 26.25 -2.62
CA PHE A 46 9.06 27.56 -2.73
C PHE A 46 10.53 27.50 -2.37
N ASN A 47 11.37 28.06 -3.25
CA ASN A 47 12.81 28.20 -3.04
C ASN A 47 13.52 26.87 -2.75
N THR A 48 13.14 25.83 -3.49
CA THR A 48 13.63 24.45 -3.36
C THR A 48 14.81 24.20 -4.30
N SER A 49 15.75 23.32 -3.91
CA SER A 49 16.80 22.86 -4.82
C SER A 49 16.21 22.01 -5.94
N GLU A 50 16.53 22.35 -7.19
CA GLU A 50 16.04 21.63 -8.38
C GLU A 50 16.46 20.15 -8.35
N ASP A 51 17.74 19.88 -8.07
CA ASP A 51 18.28 18.51 -7.99
C ASP A 51 17.67 17.69 -6.85
N GLU A 52 17.40 18.33 -5.70
CA GLU A 52 16.78 17.68 -4.55
C GLU A 52 15.33 17.31 -4.83
N PHE A 53 14.60 18.20 -5.50
CA PHE A 53 13.23 17.93 -5.92
C PHE A 53 13.19 16.78 -6.94
N LEU A 54 13.98 16.87 -8.01
CA LEU A 54 14.00 15.85 -9.06
C LEU A 54 14.42 14.48 -8.53
N SER A 55 15.35 14.42 -7.57
CA SER A 55 15.74 13.16 -6.94
C SER A 55 14.65 12.59 -6.02
N SER A 56 14.03 13.44 -5.19
CA SER A 56 12.98 13.03 -4.25
C SER A 56 11.71 12.54 -4.94
N TYR A 57 11.37 13.11 -6.09
CA TYR A 57 10.18 12.78 -6.88
C TYR A 57 10.49 12.02 -8.16
N SER A 58 11.67 11.40 -8.25
CA SER A 58 12.16 10.75 -9.48
C SER A 58 11.27 9.59 -9.95
N ARG A 59 10.57 8.90 -9.03
CA ARG A 59 9.66 7.80 -9.36
C ARG A 59 8.34 8.34 -9.90
N GLU A 60 7.79 9.35 -9.27
CA GLU A 60 6.53 10.02 -9.66
C GLU A 60 6.69 10.74 -11.00
N LEU A 61 7.85 11.33 -11.25
CA LEU A 61 8.18 12.00 -12.51
C LEU A 61 8.61 11.04 -13.63
N ALA A 62 8.75 9.74 -13.38
CA ALA A 62 9.17 8.76 -14.40
C ALA A 62 8.18 8.66 -15.58
N ASP A 63 6.90 8.87 -15.29
CA ASP A 63 5.80 8.86 -16.25
C ASP A 63 5.47 10.24 -16.81
N TYR A 64 6.32 11.23 -16.54
CA TYR A 64 6.20 12.57 -17.10
C TYR A 64 7.10 12.74 -18.32
N GLU A 65 6.71 13.66 -19.18
CA GLU A 65 7.51 14.17 -20.28
C GLU A 65 7.72 15.68 -20.15
N GLU A 66 8.86 16.14 -20.66
CA GLU A 66 9.16 17.57 -20.75
C GLU A 66 8.41 18.17 -21.94
N ILE A 67 7.73 19.29 -21.69
CA ILE A 67 6.91 20.00 -22.68
C ILE A 67 7.27 21.48 -22.65
N ASP A 68 7.00 22.17 -23.76
CA ASP A 68 7.13 23.62 -23.82
C ASP A 68 6.25 24.29 -22.76
N TYR A 69 6.76 25.37 -22.17
CA TYR A 69 6.03 26.13 -21.16
C TYR A 69 4.67 26.62 -21.67
N ALA A 70 4.61 27.06 -22.94
CA ALA A 70 3.37 27.51 -23.55
C ALA A 70 2.30 26.41 -23.52
N LEU A 71 2.65 25.16 -23.81
CA LEU A 71 1.69 24.06 -23.74
C LEU A 71 1.25 23.81 -22.29
N ALA A 72 2.19 23.80 -21.34
CA ALA A 72 1.88 23.60 -19.92
C ALA A 72 0.91 24.68 -19.39
N HIS A 73 1.14 25.93 -19.77
CA HIS A 73 0.29 27.07 -19.43
C HIS A 73 -1.11 26.93 -20.05
N ASN A 74 -1.20 26.66 -21.37
CA ASN A 74 -2.47 26.49 -22.06
C ASN A 74 -3.28 25.29 -21.53
N ILE A 75 -2.65 24.17 -21.12
CA ILE A 75 -3.36 23.04 -20.51
C ILE A 75 -4.08 23.46 -19.23
N VAL A 76 -3.38 24.19 -18.34
CA VAL A 76 -3.95 24.63 -17.06
C VAL A 76 -5.09 25.60 -17.28
N TYR A 77 -4.89 26.62 -18.13
CA TYR A 77 -5.93 27.62 -18.38
C TYR A 77 -7.09 27.09 -19.23
N ALA A 78 -6.87 26.18 -20.17
CA ALA A 78 -7.95 25.54 -20.93
C ALA A 78 -8.92 24.80 -20.00
N GLY A 79 -8.41 23.96 -19.08
CA GLY A 79 -9.27 23.28 -18.10
C GLY A 79 -9.94 24.25 -17.12
N HIS A 80 -9.20 25.24 -16.62
CA HIS A 80 -9.72 26.28 -15.74
C HIS A 80 -10.88 27.06 -16.37
N ASP A 81 -10.67 27.59 -17.58
CA ASP A 81 -11.65 28.44 -18.25
C ASP A 81 -12.88 27.64 -18.69
N PHE A 82 -12.66 26.43 -19.20
CA PHE A 82 -13.76 25.53 -19.58
C PHE A 82 -14.67 25.20 -18.39
N ALA A 83 -14.11 24.90 -17.23
CA ALA A 83 -14.90 24.64 -16.02
C ALA A 83 -15.67 25.90 -15.55
N LEU A 84 -15.04 27.08 -15.66
CA LEU A 84 -15.65 28.35 -15.28
C LEU A 84 -16.86 28.74 -16.15
N GLU A 85 -16.93 28.30 -17.42
CA GLU A 85 -18.13 28.48 -18.26
C GLU A 85 -19.39 27.89 -17.61
N PHE A 86 -19.22 26.86 -16.78
CA PHE A 86 -20.28 26.18 -16.05
C PHE A 86 -20.34 26.56 -14.56
N ASP A 87 -19.69 27.67 -14.16
CA ASP A 87 -19.60 28.14 -12.77
C ASP A 87 -18.90 27.12 -11.85
N ILE A 88 -18.04 26.26 -12.39
CA ILE A 88 -17.22 25.32 -11.63
C ILE A 88 -15.89 26.00 -11.34
N HIS A 89 -15.68 26.36 -10.08
CA HIS A 89 -14.47 27.05 -9.66
C HIS A 89 -13.32 26.07 -9.42
N PRO A 90 -12.07 26.47 -9.71
CA PRO A 90 -10.89 25.67 -9.44
C PRO A 90 -10.71 25.44 -7.93
N HIS A 91 -9.84 24.49 -7.59
CA HIS A 91 -9.41 24.27 -6.21
C HIS A 91 -8.92 25.58 -5.55
N HIS A 92 -9.27 25.80 -4.29
CA HIS A 92 -9.00 27.07 -3.60
C HIS A 92 -7.51 27.46 -3.57
N ASN A 93 -6.59 26.48 -3.51
CA ASN A 93 -5.15 26.77 -3.58
C ASN A 93 -4.71 27.38 -4.92
N PHE A 94 -5.52 27.24 -5.98
CA PHE A 94 -5.22 27.84 -7.27
C PHE A 94 -5.20 29.36 -7.21
N GLU A 95 -5.89 29.99 -6.25
CA GLU A 95 -5.77 31.43 -6.00
C GLU A 95 -4.33 31.87 -5.74
N ILE A 96 -3.51 30.99 -5.14
CA ILE A 96 -2.11 31.24 -4.82
C ILE A 96 -1.21 30.68 -5.92
N THR A 97 -1.41 29.42 -6.32
CA THR A 97 -0.48 28.76 -7.23
C THR A 97 -0.53 29.35 -8.64
N ARG A 98 -1.65 29.94 -9.08
CA ARG A 98 -1.73 30.65 -10.36
C ARG A 98 -0.65 31.72 -10.57
N TYR A 99 -0.13 32.32 -9.48
CA TYR A 99 0.94 33.32 -9.58
C TYR A 99 2.30 32.73 -9.98
N ILE A 100 2.44 31.40 -9.95
CA ILE A 100 3.59 30.67 -10.50
C ILE A 100 3.48 30.56 -12.02
N LEU A 101 2.28 30.67 -12.58
CA LEU A 101 2.05 30.79 -14.01
C LEU A 101 2.16 32.26 -14.43
N GLU A 102 2.45 32.51 -15.70
CA GLU A 102 2.26 33.82 -16.30
C GLU A 102 0.76 34.13 -16.30
N GLU A 103 0.43 35.42 -16.24
CA GLU A 103 -0.96 35.84 -16.43
C GLU A 103 -1.44 35.31 -17.79
N ASP A 104 -2.71 34.91 -17.86
CA ASP A 104 -3.29 34.48 -19.12
C ASP A 104 -3.58 35.71 -20.00
N ASP A 105 -2.51 36.19 -20.64
CA ASP A 105 -2.52 37.31 -21.56
C ASP A 105 -1.83 36.94 -22.88
N HIS A 106 -1.68 37.91 -23.78
CA HIS A 106 -1.06 37.68 -25.09
C HIS A 106 0.47 37.45 -25.03
N ALA A 107 1.10 37.32 -23.85
CA ALA A 107 2.52 37.05 -23.70
C ALA A 107 2.86 35.58 -23.97
N VAL A 108 1.96 34.65 -23.64
CA VAL A 108 2.11 33.22 -23.93
C VAL A 108 1.42 32.88 -25.26
N PRO A 109 2.09 32.19 -26.21
CA PRO A 109 1.44 31.73 -27.43
C PRO A 109 0.23 30.85 -27.12
N VAL A 110 -0.92 31.17 -27.72
CA VAL A 110 -2.14 30.38 -27.58
C VAL A 110 -1.98 29.05 -28.32
N ILE A 111 -2.18 27.95 -27.61
CA ILE A 111 -2.18 26.59 -28.14
C ILE A 111 -3.56 26.00 -27.83
N GLU A 112 -4.23 25.50 -28.86
CA GLU A 112 -5.54 24.87 -28.70
C GLU A 112 -5.39 23.53 -27.98
N VAL A 113 -5.88 23.45 -26.74
CA VAL A 113 -5.96 22.22 -25.95
C VAL A 113 -7.41 21.73 -25.99
N PRO A 114 -7.68 20.52 -26.50
CA PRO A 114 -9.02 19.96 -26.49
C PRO A 114 -9.57 19.83 -25.06
N VAL A 115 -10.82 20.26 -24.87
CA VAL A 115 -11.55 20.17 -23.61
C VAL A 115 -12.96 19.62 -23.85
N GLY A 116 -13.51 18.95 -22.84
CA GLY A 116 -14.75 18.20 -22.95
C GLY A 116 -14.65 17.01 -23.89
N THR A 117 -15.75 16.28 -24.03
CA THR A 117 -15.91 15.29 -25.09
C THR A 117 -16.56 15.97 -26.29
N ASP A 118 -15.79 16.19 -27.35
CA ASP A 118 -16.19 17.00 -28.51
C ASP A 118 -16.63 18.44 -28.13
N GLY A 119 -15.96 19.04 -27.13
CA GLY A 119 -16.30 20.37 -26.62
C GLY A 119 -17.51 20.41 -25.68
N ILE A 120 -18.12 19.26 -25.37
CA ILE A 120 -19.25 19.14 -24.45
C ILE A 120 -18.74 18.72 -23.07
N PRO A 121 -19.14 19.38 -21.97
CA PRO A 121 -18.68 19.01 -20.63
C PRO A 121 -19.10 17.57 -20.31
N HIS A 122 -18.13 16.78 -19.88
CA HIS A 122 -18.33 15.37 -19.56
C HIS A 122 -17.95 15.13 -18.11
N LEU A 123 -18.96 15.09 -17.24
CA LEU A 123 -18.77 14.74 -15.84
C LEU A 123 -18.69 13.22 -15.70
N ILE A 124 -17.51 12.74 -15.33
CA ILE A 124 -17.27 11.34 -14.99
C ILE A 124 -17.23 11.21 -13.47
N VAL A 125 -18.03 10.29 -12.91
CA VAL A 125 -18.09 10.02 -11.47
C VAL A 125 -17.92 8.55 -11.17
N GLU A 126 -17.39 8.24 -9.99
CA GLU A 126 -17.17 6.85 -9.53
C GLU A 126 -18.47 6.23 -8.99
N GLU A 127 -19.31 7.06 -8.36
CA GLU A 127 -20.56 6.62 -7.77
C GLU A 127 -21.74 7.52 -8.14
N ASN A 128 -22.92 6.91 -8.18
CA ASN A 128 -24.15 7.65 -8.40
C ASN A 128 -24.37 8.65 -7.25
N GLY A 129 -24.53 9.92 -7.60
CA GLY A 129 -24.74 10.99 -6.63
C GLY A 129 -23.46 11.66 -6.13
N GLN A 130 -22.28 11.31 -6.63
CA GLN A 130 -21.05 12.09 -6.44
C GLN A 130 -21.15 13.42 -7.21
N PHE A 131 -20.59 14.49 -6.63
CA PHE A 131 -20.65 15.87 -7.15
C PHE A 131 -22.06 16.34 -7.55
N PRO A 132 -23.07 16.19 -6.69
CA PRO A 132 -24.46 16.55 -7.03
C PRO A 132 -24.59 18.05 -7.33
N GLU A 133 -23.78 18.89 -6.70
CA GLU A 133 -23.69 20.32 -6.97
C GLU A 133 -23.12 20.63 -8.36
N ILE A 134 -22.13 19.86 -8.83
CA ILE A 134 -21.56 20.04 -10.18
C ILE A 134 -22.57 19.63 -11.23
N LEU A 135 -23.23 18.48 -11.05
CA LEU A 135 -24.29 18.04 -11.96
C LEU A 135 -25.44 19.06 -12.02
N ALA A 136 -25.80 19.68 -10.89
CA ALA A 136 -26.79 20.76 -10.86
C ALA A 136 -26.32 22.00 -11.66
N LYS A 137 -25.04 22.36 -11.54
CA LYS A 137 -24.44 23.45 -12.33
C LYS A 137 -24.45 23.13 -13.83
N LEU A 138 -24.07 21.93 -14.24
CA LEU A 138 -24.14 21.52 -15.65
C LEU A 138 -25.57 21.62 -16.21
N LYS A 139 -26.56 21.13 -15.46
CA LYS A 139 -27.98 21.29 -15.82
C LYS A 139 -28.41 22.75 -15.96
N GLN A 140 -27.88 23.63 -15.11
CA GLN A 140 -28.21 25.05 -15.09
C GLN A 140 -27.53 25.82 -16.22
N TYR A 141 -26.23 25.62 -16.44
CA TYR A 141 -25.40 26.44 -17.32
C TYR A 141 -25.21 25.83 -18.72
N ALA A 142 -24.99 24.51 -18.82
CA ALA A 142 -24.93 23.83 -20.13
C ALA A 142 -26.33 23.53 -20.69
N GLY A 143 -27.26 23.17 -19.80
CA GLY A 143 -28.62 22.77 -20.13
C GLY A 143 -28.78 21.26 -20.31
N GLU A 144 -29.98 20.75 -20.01
CA GLU A 144 -30.30 19.31 -20.13
C GLU A 144 -30.05 18.82 -21.56
N GLY A 145 -29.21 17.79 -21.72
CA GLY A 145 -28.83 17.22 -23.01
C GLY A 145 -27.57 17.82 -23.65
N ASN A 146 -26.96 18.85 -23.03
CA ASN A 146 -25.71 19.48 -23.47
C ASN A 146 -24.53 19.18 -22.53
N TYR A 147 -24.58 18.07 -21.82
CA TYR A 147 -23.48 17.55 -21.02
C TYR A 147 -23.55 16.02 -21.03
N TYR A 148 -22.40 15.38 -20.89
CA TYR A 148 -22.33 13.95 -20.61
C TYR A 148 -22.19 13.74 -19.11
N TYR A 149 -22.91 12.74 -18.61
CA TYR A 149 -22.76 12.24 -17.25
C TYR A 149 -22.54 10.75 -17.35
N THR A 150 -21.29 10.34 -17.14
CA THR A 150 -20.93 8.94 -17.10
C THR A 150 -20.65 8.62 -15.65
N ILE A 151 -21.45 7.71 -15.11
CA ILE A 151 -20.96 6.95 -13.97
C ILE A 151 -19.93 6.03 -14.62
N GLU A 152 -18.65 6.27 -14.33
CA GLU A 152 -17.69 5.18 -14.39
C GLU A 152 -18.25 4.16 -13.40
N GLU A 153 -19.13 3.25 -13.88
CA GLU A 153 -19.34 1.96 -13.20
C GLU A 153 -17.93 1.55 -12.89
N GLN A 154 -17.56 1.51 -11.58
CA GLN A 154 -16.21 1.20 -11.16
C GLN A 154 -15.73 0.14 -12.11
N GLY A 155 -14.86 0.57 -13.02
CA GLY A 155 -14.48 -0.26 -14.14
C GLY A 155 -13.64 -1.28 -13.44
N VAL A 156 -14.29 -2.37 -13.07
CA VAL A 156 -13.77 -3.58 -12.52
C VAL A 156 -12.57 -3.30 -11.59
N PRO A 157 -12.73 -3.26 -10.24
CA PRO A 157 -11.70 -2.79 -9.30
C PRO A 157 -10.32 -3.30 -9.69
N PRO A 158 -9.21 -2.54 -9.52
CA PRO A 158 -7.94 -2.67 -10.25
C PRO A 158 -7.51 -4.08 -10.69
N ARG A 159 -7.78 -5.09 -9.87
CA ARG A 159 -7.66 -6.53 -10.15
C ARG A 159 -8.45 -7.09 -11.32
N LEU A 160 -9.51 -6.46 -11.82
CA LEU A 160 -10.16 -6.89 -13.05
C LEU A 160 -10.28 -5.84 -14.17
N ARG A 161 -9.59 -4.68 -14.03
CA ARG A 161 -8.97 -4.00 -15.19
C ARG A 161 -7.83 -4.84 -15.79
N GLU A 162 -7.28 -5.75 -15.00
CA GLU A 162 -6.26 -6.70 -15.43
C GLU A 162 -6.82 -8.06 -15.85
N GLU A 163 -8.03 -8.15 -16.40
CA GLU A 163 -8.34 -9.29 -17.26
C GLU A 163 -7.64 -9.08 -18.61
N SER A 164 -6.35 -9.47 -18.63
CA SER A 164 -5.47 -9.85 -19.77
C SER A 164 -4.11 -9.14 -19.89
N ALA A 165 -3.70 -8.25 -18.97
CA ALA A 165 -2.46 -7.45 -19.14
C ALA A 165 -1.33 -7.63 -18.10
N SER A 166 -1.53 -8.24 -16.93
CA SER A 166 -0.51 -8.18 -15.85
C SER A 166 0.28 -9.44 -15.56
N ILE A 167 -0.10 -10.58 -16.14
CA ILE A 167 0.70 -11.79 -16.05
C ILE A 167 1.81 -11.77 -17.11
N ASN A 168 2.74 -10.83 -16.98
CA ASN A 168 3.84 -10.64 -17.93
C ASN A 168 5.23 -10.75 -17.29
N LEU A 169 5.31 -10.84 -15.95
CA LEU A 169 6.59 -11.08 -15.29
C LEU A 169 6.92 -12.57 -15.35
N THR A 170 8.10 -12.88 -15.88
CA THR A 170 8.75 -14.15 -15.62
C THR A 170 9.48 -14.05 -14.29
N ILE A 171 9.59 -15.16 -13.57
CA ILE A 171 10.32 -15.18 -12.30
C ILE A 171 11.78 -14.74 -12.51
N ASP A 172 12.36 -15.05 -13.67
CA ASP A 172 13.74 -14.69 -14.05
C ASP A 172 13.96 -13.17 -14.17
N ASN A 173 12.89 -12.39 -14.34
CA ASN A 173 12.95 -10.92 -14.40
C ASN A 173 12.98 -10.27 -13.01
N ILE A 174 12.74 -11.04 -11.95
CA ILE A 174 12.77 -10.57 -10.56
C ILE A 174 14.06 -11.05 -9.91
N PRO A 175 14.91 -10.16 -9.38
CA PRO A 175 16.14 -10.55 -8.68
C PRO A 175 15.88 -11.52 -7.52
N PRO A 176 16.80 -12.45 -7.20
CA PRO A 176 16.69 -13.30 -6.03
C PRO A 176 16.57 -12.48 -4.74
N GLY A 177 15.59 -12.82 -3.90
CA GLY A 177 15.27 -12.08 -2.68
C GLY A 177 14.22 -10.99 -2.86
N GLU A 178 13.77 -10.70 -4.08
CA GLU A 178 12.82 -9.61 -4.36
C GLU A 178 11.40 -10.09 -4.69
N VAL A 179 11.12 -11.40 -4.75
CA VAL A 179 9.72 -11.85 -4.85
C VAL A 179 9.00 -11.58 -3.52
N SER A 180 7.91 -10.83 -3.58
CA SER A 180 7.13 -10.39 -2.43
C SER A 180 5.63 -10.44 -2.73
N LEU A 181 4.80 -10.21 -1.72
CA LEU A 181 3.35 -10.14 -1.93
C LEU A 181 2.96 -9.08 -2.96
N SER A 182 3.73 -8.00 -3.12
CA SER A 182 3.40 -6.91 -4.03
C SER A 182 3.62 -7.24 -5.52
N ASN A 183 4.49 -8.19 -5.86
CA ASN A 183 4.81 -8.52 -7.25
C ASN A 183 4.48 -9.96 -7.65
N VAL A 184 4.18 -10.84 -6.68
CA VAL A 184 3.89 -12.24 -6.96
C VAL A 184 2.66 -12.43 -7.85
N GLN A 185 1.67 -11.54 -7.73
CA GLN A 185 0.45 -11.57 -8.55
C GLN A 185 0.74 -11.37 -10.05
N SER A 186 1.81 -10.68 -10.41
CA SER A 186 2.19 -10.42 -11.80
C SER A 186 3.04 -11.55 -12.41
N ILE A 187 3.45 -12.56 -11.62
CA ILE A 187 4.25 -13.69 -12.10
C ILE A 187 3.37 -14.70 -12.87
N ARG A 188 3.90 -15.22 -13.97
CA ARG A 188 3.24 -16.28 -14.78
C ARG A 188 3.06 -17.58 -14.01
N SER A 189 1.86 -18.16 -14.08
CA SER A 189 1.56 -19.44 -13.45
C SER A 189 2.46 -20.59 -13.92
N ASP A 190 2.87 -20.60 -15.20
CA ASP A 190 3.81 -21.60 -15.73
C ASP A 190 5.20 -21.51 -15.05
N ASP A 191 5.64 -20.30 -14.70
CA ASP A 191 6.88 -20.09 -13.96
C ASP A 191 6.73 -20.46 -12.47
N MET A 192 5.57 -20.19 -11.86
CA MET A 192 5.27 -20.64 -10.49
C MET A 192 5.22 -22.17 -10.37
N LEU A 193 4.79 -22.87 -11.44
CA LEU A 193 4.77 -24.32 -11.51
C LEU A 193 6.14 -24.93 -11.83
N ASN A 194 7.14 -24.11 -12.21
CA ASN A 194 8.47 -24.59 -12.51
C ASN A 194 9.28 -24.78 -11.22
N THR A 195 9.29 -26.02 -10.72
CA THR A 195 9.98 -26.41 -9.49
C THR A 195 11.47 -26.02 -9.47
N GLU A 196 12.17 -26.12 -10.61
CA GLU A 196 13.59 -25.79 -10.68
C GLU A 196 13.83 -24.30 -10.43
N LYS A 197 13.01 -23.44 -11.03
CA LYS A 197 13.10 -21.98 -10.84
C LYS A 197 12.71 -21.57 -9.42
N VAL A 198 11.64 -22.17 -8.89
CA VAL A 198 11.14 -21.85 -7.54
C VAL A 198 12.14 -22.31 -6.46
N GLN A 199 12.76 -23.49 -6.60
CA GLN A 199 13.74 -24.00 -5.64
C GLN A 199 15.03 -23.18 -5.53
N GLN A 200 15.33 -22.35 -6.54
CA GLN A 200 16.48 -21.44 -6.51
C GLN A 200 16.21 -20.17 -5.69
N ARG A 201 14.97 -19.93 -5.26
CA ARG A 201 14.54 -18.77 -4.49
C ARG A 201 14.71 -19.00 -2.99
N SER A 202 14.72 -17.91 -2.21
CA SER A 202 14.70 -18.00 -0.75
C SER A 202 13.42 -18.67 -0.25
N VAL A 203 13.42 -19.15 1.00
CA VAL A 203 12.26 -19.84 1.61
C VAL A 203 11.01 -18.95 1.61
N LEU A 204 11.16 -17.66 1.93
CA LEU A 204 10.06 -16.71 1.93
C LEU A 204 9.48 -16.51 0.52
N GLU A 205 10.33 -16.35 -0.49
CA GLU A 205 9.89 -16.23 -1.88
C GLU A 205 9.18 -17.51 -2.35
N GLN A 206 9.71 -18.69 -2.01
CA GLN A 206 9.07 -19.96 -2.32
C GLN A 206 7.67 -20.02 -1.71
N ILE A 207 7.53 -19.78 -0.40
CA ILE A 207 6.23 -19.82 0.27
C ILE A 207 5.26 -18.77 -0.30
N THR A 208 5.74 -17.57 -0.63
CA THR A 208 4.95 -16.50 -1.27
C THR A 208 4.41 -16.95 -2.63
N ILE A 209 5.25 -17.57 -3.46
CA ILE A 209 4.86 -18.12 -4.76
C ILE A 209 3.82 -19.24 -4.59
N HIS A 210 4.03 -20.15 -3.63
CA HIS A 210 3.09 -21.23 -3.37
C HIS A 210 1.74 -20.71 -2.85
N ALA A 211 1.74 -19.69 -2.00
CA ALA A 211 0.52 -19.06 -1.49
C ALA A 211 -0.32 -18.47 -2.64
N GLU A 212 0.31 -17.72 -3.53
CA GLU A 212 -0.36 -17.13 -4.70
C GLU A 212 -0.87 -18.22 -5.65
N LEU A 213 -0.01 -19.20 -6.00
CA LEU A 213 -0.38 -20.30 -6.89
C LEU A 213 -1.58 -21.11 -6.34
N LEU A 214 -1.56 -21.45 -5.05
CA LEU A 214 -2.66 -22.20 -4.43
C LEU A 214 -3.95 -21.38 -4.36
N THR A 215 -3.85 -20.06 -4.20
CA THR A 215 -5.01 -19.15 -4.23
C THR A 215 -5.64 -19.13 -5.62
N ARG A 216 -4.84 -19.08 -6.69
CA ARG A 216 -5.32 -19.17 -8.09
C ARG A 216 -6.02 -20.48 -8.41
N LEU A 217 -5.65 -21.56 -7.73
CA LEU A 217 -6.23 -22.89 -7.95
C LEU A 217 -7.58 -23.11 -7.25
N LEU A 218 -8.01 -22.18 -6.39
CA LEU A 218 -9.32 -22.25 -5.74
C LEU A 218 -10.46 -21.97 -6.75
N PRO A 219 -11.69 -22.42 -6.46
CA PRO A 219 -12.86 -22.07 -7.25
C PRO A 219 -13.09 -20.55 -7.32
N PRO A 220 -13.64 -20.02 -8.44
CA PRO A 220 -13.97 -18.60 -8.61
C PRO A 220 -14.77 -18.01 -7.46
N GLU A 221 -15.66 -18.78 -6.84
CA GLU A 221 -16.51 -18.30 -5.74
C GLU A 221 -15.74 -18.03 -4.44
N ILE A 222 -14.49 -18.50 -4.36
CA ILE A 222 -13.60 -18.41 -3.20
C ILE A 222 -12.42 -17.48 -3.47
N ASN A 223 -11.82 -17.53 -4.67
CA ASN A 223 -10.68 -16.67 -5.02
C ASN A 223 -11.07 -15.39 -5.77
N THR A 224 -12.35 -15.12 -5.94
CA THR A 224 -12.82 -13.80 -6.34
C THR A 224 -13.67 -13.18 -5.24
N CYS A 225 -13.91 -11.89 -5.41
CA CYS A 225 -14.54 -11.02 -4.45
C CYS A 225 -15.81 -10.52 -5.13
N THR A 226 -16.95 -10.58 -4.44
CA THR A 226 -18.13 -9.89 -4.98
C THR A 226 -17.95 -8.37 -4.82
N PRO A 227 -18.59 -7.53 -5.66
CA PRO A 227 -18.49 -6.08 -5.52
C PRO A 227 -18.86 -5.54 -4.13
N ALA A 228 -19.81 -6.20 -3.45
CA ALA A 228 -20.18 -5.86 -2.08
C ALA A 228 -19.10 -6.24 -1.05
N GLU A 229 -18.38 -7.34 -1.28
CA GLU A 229 -17.23 -7.73 -0.46
C GLU A 229 -16.05 -6.79 -0.70
N GLU A 230 -15.81 -6.37 -1.94
CA GLU A 230 -14.75 -5.41 -2.28
C GLU A 230 -15.01 -4.02 -1.69
N LEU A 231 -16.26 -3.54 -1.68
CA LEU A 231 -16.61 -2.27 -1.04
C LEU A 231 -16.34 -2.32 0.48
N MET A 232 -16.74 -3.40 1.14
CA MET A 232 -16.44 -3.61 2.56
C MET A 232 -14.92 -3.66 2.79
N TRP A 233 -14.13 -4.13 1.82
CA TRP A 233 -12.67 -4.12 1.93
C TRP A 233 -12.07 -2.75 1.71
N GLN A 234 -12.60 -1.93 0.81
CA GLN A 234 -12.10 -0.56 0.61
C GLN A 234 -12.13 0.24 1.91
N GLU A 235 -13.22 0.13 2.70
CA GLU A 235 -13.32 0.78 4.02
C GLU A 235 -12.22 0.28 4.99
N MET A 236 -11.89 -1.02 4.95
CA MET A 236 -10.82 -1.62 5.77
C MET A 236 -9.41 -1.28 5.22
N TRP A 237 -9.31 -1.00 3.91
CA TRP A 237 -8.06 -0.73 3.19
C TRP A 237 -7.61 0.72 3.33
N ASP A 238 -8.54 1.66 3.45
CA ASP A 238 -8.25 3.05 3.79
C ASP A 238 -7.42 3.14 5.09
N GLU A 239 -7.60 2.21 6.02
CA GLU A 239 -6.80 2.14 7.25
C GLU A 239 -5.34 1.72 7.01
N ILE A 240 -5.05 0.92 5.97
CA ILE A 240 -3.69 0.54 5.57
C ILE A 240 -3.02 1.70 4.81
N GLY A 241 -3.76 2.38 3.92
CA GLY A 241 -3.25 3.46 3.08
C GLY A 241 -2.98 4.77 3.82
N HIS A 242 -3.68 5.03 4.94
CA HIS A 242 -3.55 6.24 5.75
C HIS A 242 -2.90 5.96 7.12
N GLY A 243 -1.97 4.99 7.16
CA GLY A 243 -1.27 4.64 8.38
C GLY A 243 -0.45 5.80 8.96
N ALA A 244 -0.26 5.79 10.28
CA ALA A 244 0.61 6.74 10.95
C ALA A 244 2.06 6.57 10.46
N GLU A 245 2.79 7.68 10.30
CA GLU A 245 4.22 7.66 9.92
C GLU A 245 5.08 6.91 10.94
N GLU A 246 4.72 7.00 12.22
CA GLU A 246 5.44 6.38 13.33
C GLU A 246 4.50 5.49 14.18
N PRO A 247 4.99 4.38 14.77
CA PRO A 247 4.20 3.58 15.70
C PRO A 247 3.76 4.36 16.92
N ASN A 248 2.54 4.09 17.37
CA ASN A 248 1.90 4.85 18.43
C ASN A 248 2.68 4.78 19.75
N ASN A 249 2.83 5.95 20.39
CA ASN A 249 3.56 6.18 21.65
C ASN A 249 5.06 5.89 21.63
N VAL A 250 5.65 5.59 20.46
CA VAL A 250 7.10 5.40 20.34
C VAL A 250 7.81 6.75 20.31
N LEU A 251 8.97 6.84 20.96
CA LEU A 251 9.79 8.04 21.05
C LEU A 251 10.98 7.95 20.08
N GLU A 252 11.53 9.10 19.67
CA GLU A 252 12.72 9.17 18.81
C GLU A 252 13.90 8.35 19.36
N GLU A 253 14.12 8.37 20.69
CA GLU A 253 15.15 7.56 21.35
C GLU A 253 14.96 6.06 21.14
N HIS A 254 13.71 5.59 21.06
CA HIS A 254 13.42 4.19 20.79
C HIS A 254 13.84 3.80 19.37
N PHE A 255 13.66 4.69 18.39
CA PHE A 255 14.08 4.45 17.01
C PHE A 255 15.60 4.39 16.89
N GLU A 256 16.33 5.31 17.52
CA GLU A 256 17.80 5.30 17.47
C GLU A 256 18.40 4.03 18.05
N GLU A 257 17.88 3.57 19.19
CA GLU A 257 18.28 2.31 19.81
C GLU A 257 17.86 1.12 18.96
N HIS A 258 16.66 1.14 18.39
CA HIS A 258 16.16 0.08 17.52
C HIS A 258 17.04 -0.09 16.28
N LEU A 259 17.45 0.99 15.63
CA LEU A 259 18.38 0.94 14.49
C LEU A 259 19.72 0.32 14.88
N LYS A 260 20.26 0.65 16.06
CA LYS A 260 21.50 0.05 16.57
C LYS A 260 21.32 -1.45 16.80
N VAL A 261 20.21 -1.85 17.43
CA VAL A 261 19.95 -3.26 17.72
C VAL A 261 19.66 -4.06 16.46
N ASN A 262 18.94 -3.51 15.47
CA ASN A 262 18.68 -4.18 14.19
C ASN A 262 19.99 -4.54 13.49
N LYS A 263 20.93 -3.60 13.43
CA LYS A 263 22.27 -3.89 12.89
C LYS A 263 22.97 -5.04 13.62
N LEU A 264 22.87 -5.06 14.96
CA LEU A 264 23.44 -6.15 15.76
C LEU A 264 22.73 -7.49 15.48
N THR A 265 21.41 -7.49 15.33
CA THR A 265 20.67 -8.72 15.01
C THR A 265 20.98 -9.23 13.61
N ASP A 266 21.18 -8.33 12.64
CA ASP A 266 21.56 -8.66 11.27
C ASP A 266 22.98 -9.26 11.23
N ASP A 267 23.94 -8.61 11.88
CA ASP A 267 25.32 -9.12 12.03
C ASP A 267 25.34 -10.51 12.70
N LEU A 268 24.39 -10.79 13.60
CA LEU A 268 24.23 -12.09 14.23
C LEU A 268 23.57 -13.12 13.32
N ALA A 269 22.59 -12.71 12.53
CA ALA A 269 21.90 -13.56 11.57
C ALA A 269 22.84 -14.02 10.44
N ASP A 270 23.77 -13.16 10.00
CA ASP A 270 24.80 -13.50 9.00
C ASP A 270 25.74 -14.62 9.46
N LEU A 271 25.91 -14.78 10.77
CA LEU A 271 26.74 -15.82 11.38
C LEU A 271 25.94 -17.07 11.77
N LEU A 272 24.62 -17.07 11.55
CA LEU A 272 23.73 -18.15 11.95
C LEU A 272 23.87 -19.34 10.99
N ASP A 273 24.16 -20.51 11.54
CA ASP A 273 23.97 -21.80 10.85
C ASP A 273 23.03 -22.66 11.69
N ARG A 274 21.83 -22.91 11.16
CA ARG A 274 20.78 -23.69 11.84
C ARG A 274 21.20 -25.14 12.11
N ASN A 275 22.16 -25.68 11.37
CA ASN A 275 22.68 -27.03 11.58
C ASN A 275 23.81 -27.07 12.62
N ASN A 276 24.23 -25.92 13.14
CA ASN A 276 25.29 -25.79 14.12
C ASN A 276 24.72 -25.37 15.48
N GLU A 277 24.53 -26.35 16.37
CA GLU A 277 23.98 -26.14 17.71
C GLU A 277 24.75 -25.06 18.52
N GLN A 278 26.07 -24.96 18.35
CA GLN A 278 26.88 -23.97 19.08
C GLN A 278 26.61 -22.55 18.59
N LEU A 279 26.46 -22.36 17.28
CA LEU A 279 26.13 -21.05 16.70
C LEU A 279 24.70 -20.66 17.04
N MET A 280 23.75 -21.60 16.99
CA MET A 280 22.37 -21.38 17.45
C MET A 280 22.31 -20.96 18.92
N HIS A 281 23.01 -21.68 19.80
CA HIS A 281 23.06 -21.32 21.22
C HIS A 281 23.71 -19.95 21.47
N THR A 282 24.73 -19.61 20.68
CA THR A 282 25.39 -18.30 20.76
C THR A 282 24.45 -17.18 20.31
N TYR A 283 23.70 -17.40 19.22
CA TYR A 283 22.70 -16.47 18.72
C TYR A 283 21.60 -16.26 19.77
N GLU A 284 20.99 -17.33 20.28
CA GLU A 284 19.96 -17.25 21.33
C GLU A 284 20.44 -16.47 22.56
N THR A 285 21.65 -16.79 23.05
CA THR A 285 22.22 -16.13 24.24
C THR A 285 22.38 -14.63 24.02
N LYS A 286 22.83 -14.22 22.83
CA LYS A 286 23.00 -12.80 22.49
C LYS A 286 21.67 -12.09 22.27
N MET A 287 20.70 -12.73 21.61
CA MET A 287 19.35 -12.18 21.45
C MET A 287 18.68 -11.96 22.81
N ILE A 288 18.82 -12.91 23.75
CA ILE A 288 18.32 -12.77 25.13
C ILE A 288 19.04 -11.64 25.87
N ALA A 289 20.36 -11.49 25.69
CA ALA A 289 21.11 -10.38 26.29
C ALA A 289 20.59 -9.03 25.78
N LEU A 290 20.37 -8.89 24.47
CA LEU A 290 19.79 -7.68 23.86
C LEU A 290 18.39 -7.40 24.40
N ALA A 291 17.51 -8.41 24.50
CA ALA A 291 16.16 -8.23 25.05
C ALA A 291 16.19 -7.73 26.51
N ASN A 292 17.19 -8.14 27.30
CA ASN A 292 17.35 -7.71 28.68
C ASN A 292 17.98 -6.31 28.79
N GLU A 293 18.95 -6.00 27.94
CA GLU A 293 19.62 -4.70 27.90
C GLU A 293 18.66 -3.58 27.47
N TYR A 294 17.85 -3.85 26.44
CA TYR A 294 16.89 -2.90 25.86
C TYR A 294 15.45 -3.18 26.32
N ALA A 295 15.28 -3.64 27.56
CA ALA A 295 13.98 -4.03 28.13
C ALA A 295 12.97 -2.88 28.25
N HIS A 296 13.41 -1.62 28.08
CA HIS A 296 12.56 -0.43 28.04
C HIS A 296 12.02 -0.10 26.64
N ASN A 297 12.62 -0.65 25.58
CA ASN A 297 12.36 -0.23 24.21
C ASN A 297 11.35 -1.16 23.50
N PRO A 298 10.17 -0.64 23.10
CA PRO A 298 9.12 -1.46 22.51
C PRO A 298 9.48 -2.00 21.13
N LEU A 299 10.19 -1.25 20.29
CA LEU A 299 10.57 -1.68 18.94
C LEU A 299 11.64 -2.77 18.97
N VAL A 300 12.60 -2.67 19.90
CA VAL A 300 13.61 -3.72 20.11
C VAL A 300 12.96 -5.01 20.58
N LEU A 301 12.06 -4.92 21.58
CA LEU A 301 11.35 -6.07 22.10
C LEU A 301 10.45 -6.71 21.04
N GLN A 302 9.79 -5.90 20.21
CA GLN A 302 9.01 -6.39 19.06
C GLN A 302 9.92 -7.20 18.13
N ASN A 303 11.00 -6.61 17.62
CA ASN A 303 11.87 -7.25 16.64
C ASN A 303 12.47 -8.56 17.17
N ILE A 304 12.99 -8.57 18.40
CA ILE A 304 13.56 -9.78 19.00
C ILE A 304 12.49 -10.85 19.20
N TYR A 305 11.29 -10.47 19.64
CA TYR A 305 10.19 -11.43 19.81
C TYR A 305 9.77 -12.05 18.48
N GLU A 306 9.57 -11.24 17.45
CA GLU A 306 9.13 -11.74 16.14
C GLU A 306 10.20 -12.61 15.45
N GLN A 307 11.49 -12.26 15.55
CA GLN A 307 12.58 -13.13 15.08
C GLN A 307 12.63 -14.43 15.88
N GLY A 308 12.41 -14.37 17.19
CA GLY A 308 12.32 -15.56 18.04
C GLY A 308 11.19 -16.50 17.59
N VAL A 309 10.02 -15.95 17.26
CA VAL A 309 8.88 -16.72 16.75
C VAL A 309 9.20 -17.34 15.39
N LEU A 310 9.77 -16.55 14.47
CA LEU A 310 10.16 -17.03 13.13
C LEU A 310 11.17 -18.18 13.18
N LEU A 311 12.11 -18.12 14.12
CA LEU A 311 13.19 -19.09 14.26
C LEU A 311 12.87 -20.23 15.24
N ASP A 312 11.67 -20.26 15.81
CA ASP A 312 11.22 -21.22 16.83
C ASP A 312 12.13 -21.25 18.08
N LEU A 313 12.60 -20.08 18.52
CA LEU A 313 13.52 -19.91 19.65
C LEU A 313 12.76 -19.56 20.93
N HIS A 314 12.15 -20.55 21.58
CA HIS A 314 11.30 -20.35 22.76
C HIS A 314 11.95 -19.54 23.90
N ALA A 315 13.26 -19.71 24.13
CA ALA A 315 13.97 -18.96 25.17
C ALA A 315 14.09 -17.46 24.84
N VAL A 316 14.29 -17.12 23.57
CA VAL A 316 14.32 -15.74 23.07
C VAL A 316 12.92 -15.13 23.18
N CYS A 317 11.89 -15.85 22.71
CA CYS A 317 10.50 -15.45 22.85
C CYS A 317 10.13 -15.15 24.30
N ALA A 318 10.48 -16.05 25.23
CA ALA A 318 10.18 -15.90 26.65
C ALA A 318 10.84 -14.66 27.26
N ALA A 319 12.12 -14.40 26.94
CA ALA A 319 12.85 -13.25 27.44
C ALA A 319 12.24 -11.92 26.94
N ALA A 320 11.98 -11.80 25.63
CA ALA A 320 11.36 -10.60 25.07
C ALA A 320 9.92 -10.40 25.56
N LYS A 321 9.11 -11.47 25.56
CA LYS A 321 7.72 -11.47 26.05
C LYS A 321 7.64 -11.04 27.51
N GLN A 322 8.56 -11.47 28.37
CA GLN A 322 8.59 -11.09 29.79
C GLN A 322 8.67 -9.57 29.99
N HIS A 323 9.46 -8.87 29.18
CA HIS A 323 9.58 -7.41 29.26
C HIS A 323 8.45 -6.70 28.52
N ALA A 324 8.10 -7.17 27.32
CA ALA A 324 7.05 -6.58 26.49
C ALA A 324 5.69 -6.56 27.21
N LEU A 325 5.36 -7.63 27.95
CA LEU A 325 4.12 -7.74 28.73
C LEU A 325 3.98 -6.69 29.85
N LYS A 326 5.08 -6.04 30.25
CA LYS A 326 5.02 -4.95 31.25
C LYS A 326 4.51 -3.64 30.65
N MET A 327 4.56 -3.49 29.32
CA MET A 327 4.28 -2.23 28.63
C MET A 327 3.36 -2.34 27.41
N TYR A 328 2.99 -3.54 26.96
CA TYR A 328 2.21 -3.76 25.73
C TYR A 328 0.93 -2.94 25.61
N ARG A 329 0.28 -2.61 26.74
CA ARG A 329 -0.93 -1.78 26.76
C ARG A 329 -0.73 -0.34 26.30
N TYR A 330 0.51 0.15 26.36
CA TYR A 330 0.89 1.49 25.94
C TYR A 330 1.47 1.51 24.52
N TYR A 331 1.80 0.35 23.94
CA TYR A 331 2.46 0.27 22.64
C TYR A 331 1.70 -0.71 21.75
N PRO A 332 0.80 -0.24 20.86
CA PRO A 332 0.01 -1.12 20.00
C PRO A 332 0.86 -2.07 19.16
N VAL A 333 2.04 -1.62 18.72
CA VAL A 333 3.03 -2.47 18.06
C VAL A 333 3.39 -3.74 18.84
N LEU A 334 3.62 -3.65 20.15
CA LEU A 334 3.83 -4.83 21.00
C LEU A 334 2.56 -5.64 21.17
N HIS A 335 1.41 -4.97 21.26
CA HIS A 335 0.11 -5.60 21.45
C HIS A 335 -0.20 -6.58 20.30
N PHE A 336 -0.07 -6.11 19.06
CA PHE A 336 -0.37 -6.94 17.87
C PHE A 336 0.69 -8.02 17.64
N SER A 337 1.98 -7.71 17.77
CA SER A 337 3.04 -8.71 17.60
C SER A 337 2.94 -9.85 18.62
N LEU A 338 2.72 -9.53 19.90
CA LEU A 338 2.55 -10.55 20.94
C LEU A 338 1.30 -11.41 20.70
N ALA A 339 0.19 -10.78 20.29
CA ALA A 339 -1.06 -11.48 20.00
C ALA A 339 -0.89 -12.50 18.86
N LEU A 340 -0.31 -12.08 17.73
CA LEU A 340 -0.03 -12.95 16.59
C LEU A 340 0.98 -14.03 16.93
N GLY A 341 2.11 -13.67 17.54
CA GLY A 341 3.14 -14.63 17.91
C GLY A 341 2.65 -15.68 18.91
N ALA A 342 1.71 -15.33 19.80
CA ALA A 342 1.07 -16.29 20.70
C ALA A 342 0.19 -17.29 19.94
N LEU A 343 -0.54 -16.86 18.90
CA LEU A 343 -1.29 -17.76 18.03
C LEU A 343 -0.37 -18.68 17.22
N ILE A 344 0.74 -18.15 16.68
CA ILE A 344 1.74 -18.92 15.92
C ILE A 344 2.34 -20.04 16.78
N GLN A 345 2.71 -19.71 18.02
CA GLN A 345 3.26 -20.67 18.98
C GLN A 345 2.21 -21.59 19.61
N GLN A 346 0.93 -21.50 19.20
CA GLN A 346 -0.18 -22.28 19.77
C GLN A 346 -0.41 -22.04 21.28
N GLU A 347 -0.07 -20.84 21.75
CA GLU A 347 -0.19 -20.40 23.14
C GLU A 347 -1.08 -19.15 23.24
N ALA A 348 -2.28 -19.20 22.66
CA ALA A 348 -3.25 -18.10 22.67
C ALA A 348 -3.44 -17.53 24.09
N ASP A 349 -3.37 -16.21 24.22
CA ASP A 349 -3.29 -15.54 25.51
C ASP A 349 -4.51 -14.64 25.74
N ALA A 350 -5.26 -14.89 26.80
CA ALA A 350 -6.48 -14.14 27.12
C ALA A 350 -6.27 -12.63 27.29
N ARG A 351 -5.01 -12.17 27.47
CA ARG A 351 -4.67 -10.73 27.48
C ARG A 351 -4.94 -10.03 26.16
N PHE A 352 -4.98 -10.79 25.05
CA PHE A 352 -5.16 -10.29 23.69
C PHE A 352 -6.54 -10.65 23.12
N GLU A 353 -7.49 -11.03 23.96
CA GLU A 353 -8.85 -11.44 23.54
C GLU A 353 -9.52 -10.40 22.62
N LEU A 354 -9.33 -9.10 22.89
CA LEU A 354 -9.90 -8.05 22.05
C LEU A 354 -9.34 -8.08 20.62
N VAL A 355 -8.03 -8.35 20.47
CA VAL A 355 -7.37 -8.52 19.17
C VAL A 355 -7.91 -9.73 18.43
N TYR A 356 -8.20 -10.81 19.16
CA TYR A 356 -8.74 -12.04 18.56
C TYR A 356 -10.23 -11.92 18.18
N ALA A 357 -11.00 -11.16 18.96
CA ALA A 357 -12.45 -11.10 18.81
C ALA A 357 -12.92 -10.08 17.77
N HIS A 358 -12.25 -8.92 17.65
CA HIS A 358 -12.75 -7.82 16.81
C HIS A 358 -12.26 -7.90 15.36
N LEU A 359 -13.10 -7.39 14.46
CA LEU A 359 -12.83 -7.30 13.02
C LEU A 359 -12.15 -5.99 12.64
N GLU A 360 -12.34 -4.94 13.43
CA GLU A 360 -11.73 -3.63 13.24
C GLU A 360 -10.58 -3.41 14.22
N ILE A 361 -9.50 -2.81 13.74
CA ILE A 361 -8.29 -2.56 14.53
C ILE A 361 -8.55 -1.59 15.70
N ARG A 362 -9.44 -0.61 15.47
CA ARG A 362 -9.87 0.39 16.44
C ARG A 362 -10.64 -0.20 17.61
N ASP A 363 -11.41 -1.26 17.36
CA ASP A 363 -12.11 -1.99 18.40
C ASP A 363 -11.17 -2.94 19.15
N ALA A 364 -10.18 -3.52 18.45
CA ALA A 364 -9.18 -4.39 19.04
C ALA A 364 -8.26 -3.66 20.04
N VAL A 365 -7.79 -2.47 19.69
CA VAL A 365 -6.91 -1.64 20.53
C VAL A 365 -7.36 -0.17 20.47
N PRO A 366 -8.42 0.24 21.18
CA PRO A 366 -8.99 1.58 21.05
C PRO A 366 -8.08 2.69 21.59
N GLY A 367 -8.32 3.91 21.09
CA GLY A 367 -7.70 5.14 21.60
C GLY A 367 -6.70 5.83 20.66
N TYR A 368 -6.59 5.37 19.42
CA TYR A 368 -5.70 5.92 18.40
C TYR A 368 -6.48 6.28 17.14
N GLU A 369 -6.15 7.42 16.52
CA GLU A 369 -6.79 7.85 15.27
C GLU A 369 -6.25 7.11 14.05
N GLN A 370 -4.97 6.76 14.08
CA GLN A 370 -4.25 6.03 13.03
C GLN A 370 -3.33 4.99 13.66
N TYR A 371 -3.01 3.95 12.89
CA TYR A 371 -2.08 2.90 13.28
C TYR A 371 -0.93 2.84 12.28
N HIS A 372 0.27 2.51 12.76
CA HIS A 372 1.41 2.36 11.89
C HIS A 372 1.30 1.08 11.06
N SER A 373 1.90 1.07 9.86
CA SER A 373 1.83 -0.06 8.92
C SER A 373 2.10 -1.43 9.54
N SER A 374 3.11 -1.55 10.42
CA SER A 374 3.43 -2.81 11.12
C SER A 374 2.33 -3.27 12.09
N GLU A 375 1.64 -2.33 12.75
CA GLU A 375 0.51 -2.60 13.66
C GLU A 375 -0.67 -3.15 12.86
N VAL A 376 -0.97 -2.52 11.73
CA VAL A 376 -2.03 -2.90 10.81
C VAL A 376 -1.75 -4.26 10.16
N ILE A 377 -0.52 -4.48 9.66
CA ILE A 377 -0.11 -5.76 9.08
C ILE A 377 -0.25 -6.89 10.10
N ASN A 378 0.26 -6.73 11.32
CA ASN A 378 0.18 -7.77 12.34
C ASN A 378 -1.26 -8.04 12.79
N PHE A 379 -2.13 -7.01 12.82
CA PHE A 379 -3.55 -7.20 13.05
C PHE A 379 -4.18 -8.08 11.95
N TRP A 380 -3.95 -7.76 10.68
CA TRP A 380 -4.54 -8.52 9.58
C TRP A 380 -3.97 -9.91 9.41
N LEU A 381 -2.67 -10.11 9.69
CA LEU A 381 -2.07 -11.44 9.81
C LEU A 381 -2.73 -12.26 10.93
N THR A 382 -3.11 -11.62 12.05
CA THR A 382 -3.89 -12.28 13.12
C THR A 382 -5.26 -12.70 12.61
N ARG A 383 -5.97 -11.83 11.88
CA ARG A 383 -7.28 -12.15 11.28
C ARG A 383 -7.18 -13.31 10.30
N LEU A 384 -6.17 -13.29 9.43
CA LEU A 384 -5.87 -14.39 8.50
C LEU A 384 -5.65 -15.70 9.24
N TRP A 385 -4.79 -15.71 10.26
CA TRP A 385 -4.51 -16.90 11.07
C TRP A 385 -5.77 -17.49 11.71
N ILE A 386 -6.63 -16.64 12.28
CA ILE A 386 -7.88 -17.06 12.92
C ILE A 386 -8.83 -17.70 11.90
N CYS A 387 -8.98 -17.11 10.70
CA CYS A 387 -9.81 -17.71 9.65
C CYS A 387 -9.27 -19.06 9.18
N LEU A 388 -7.95 -19.21 9.10
CA LEU A 388 -7.31 -20.49 8.78
C LEU A 388 -7.60 -21.57 9.82
N GLU A 389 -7.56 -21.24 11.12
CA GLU A 389 -7.97 -22.15 12.22
C GLU A 389 -9.46 -22.53 12.13
N GLN A 390 -10.31 -21.56 11.79
CA GLN A 390 -11.76 -21.77 11.67
C GLN A 390 -12.15 -22.46 10.35
N LYS A 391 -11.19 -22.70 9.44
CA LYS A 391 -11.42 -23.21 8.08
C LYS A 391 -12.36 -22.34 7.25
N ASP A 392 -12.42 -21.05 7.56
CA ASP A 392 -13.13 -20.05 6.77
C ASP A 392 -12.25 -19.62 5.60
N ILE A 393 -12.13 -20.50 4.60
CA ILE A 393 -11.19 -20.34 3.48
C ILE A 393 -11.50 -19.09 2.68
N LYS A 394 -12.80 -18.80 2.46
CA LYS A 394 -13.20 -17.61 1.73
C LYS A 394 -12.64 -16.36 2.42
N ARG A 395 -12.95 -16.13 3.71
CA ARG A 395 -12.41 -14.97 4.42
C ARG A 395 -10.89 -14.96 4.53
N ALA A 396 -10.25 -16.12 4.66
CA ALA A 396 -8.79 -16.21 4.66
C ALA A 396 -8.19 -15.66 3.35
N VAL A 397 -8.77 -16.00 2.20
CA VAL A 397 -8.33 -15.46 0.90
C VAL A 397 -8.55 -13.94 0.83
N GLN A 398 -9.65 -13.43 1.38
CA GLN A 398 -9.92 -11.99 1.44
C GLN A 398 -8.85 -11.24 2.24
N TYR A 399 -8.44 -11.78 3.40
CA TYR A 399 -7.36 -11.19 4.18
C TYR A 399 -5.99 -11.34 3.51
N TYR A 400 -5.73 -12.46 2.84
CA TYR A 400 -4.52 -12.63 2.03
C TYR A 400 -4.42 -11.55 0.95
N PHE A 401 -5.51 -11.29 0.25
CA PHE A 401 -5.61 -10.26 -0.77
C PHE A 401 -5.35 -8.86 -0.24
N MET A 402 -5.93 -8.52 0.90
CA MET A 402 -5.68 -7.22 1.54
C MET A 402 -4.22 -7.07 1.98
N LEU A 403 -3.58 -8.15 2.46
CA LEU A 403 -2.15 -8.15 2.77
C LEU A 403 -1.28 -7.99 1.51
N VAL A 404 -1.72 -8.53 0.37
CA VAL A 404 -1.05 -8.32 -0.93
C VAL A 404 -1.14 -6.86 -1.35
N ASP A 405 -2.34 -6.30 -1.38
CA ASP A 405 -2.56 -4.92 -1.82
C ASP A 405 -1.85 -3.94 -0.87
N GLY A 406 -1.89 -4.22 0.44
CA GLY A 406 -1.16 -3.49 1.48
C GLY A 406 0.35 -3.71 1.49
N LYS A 407 0.89 -4.48 0.53
CA LYS A 407 2.32 -4.79 0.39
C LYS A 407 2.95 -5.28 1.70
N ALA A 408 2.24 -6.16 2.39
CA ALA A 408 2.62 -6.59 3.74
C ALA A 408 4.03 -7.19 3.77
N THR A 409 4.80 -6.78 4.77
CA THR A 409 6.14 -7.27 5.09
C THR A 409 6.28 -7.48 6.60
N GLY A 410 7.31 -8.21 7.02
CA GLY A 410 7.60 -8.43 8.44
C GLY A 410 7.98 -9.88 8.74
N TRP A 411 8.54 -10.10 9.93
CA TRP A 411 9.06 -11.41 10.33
C TRP A 411 7.97 -12.46 10.51
N LEU A 412 6.79 -12.06 11.00
CA LEU A 412 5.66 -12.95 11.25
C LEU A 412 4.88 -13.31 9.96
N LEU A 413 5.18 -12.68 8.83
CA LEU A 413 4.52 -13.00 7.56
C LEU A 413 4.80 -14.44 7.12
N LEU A 414 6.06 -14.88 7.18
CA LEU A 414 6.47 -16.23 6.75
C LEU A 414 5.67 -17.35 7.45
N PRO A 415 5.64 -17.44 8.80
CA PRO A 415 4.88 -18.52 9.46
C PRO A 415 3.37 -18.47 9.18
N VAL A 416 2.80 -17.29 8.96
CA VAL A 416 1.38 -17.15 8.56
C VAL A 416 1.16 -17.67 7.14
N LEU A 417 2.04 -17.35 6.20
CA LEU A 417 1.97 -17.87 4.83
C LEU A 417 2.24 -19.38 4.76
N GLU A 418 3.13 -19.93 5.59
CA GLU A 418 3.33 -21.37 5.72
C GLU A 418 2.03 -22.08 6.10
N LYS A 419 1.33 -21.55 7.11
CA LYS A 419 0.01 -22.05 7.50
C LYS A 419 -1.03 -21.90 6.40
N TYR A 420 -1.05 -20.76 5.72
CA TYR A 420 -1.96 -20.50 4.62
C TYR A 420 -1.77 -21.54 3.50
N VAL A 421 -0.52 -21.77 3.08
CA VAL A 421 -0.15 -22.80 2.11
C VAL A 421 -0.55 -24.20 2.58
N GLU A 422 -0.29 -24.56 3.84
CA GLU A 422 -0.68 -25.86 4.41
C GLU A 422 -2.19 -26.10 4.32
N VAL A 423 -3.00 -25.11 4.73
CA VAL A 423 -4.45 -25.20 4.75
C VAL A 423 -5.02 -25.27 3.34
N LEU A 424 -4.57 -24.38 2.43
CA LEU A 424 -5.04 -24.36 1.05
C LEU A 424 -4.64 -25.63 0.28
N TYR A 425 -3.43 -26.16 0.52
CA TYR A 425 -3.01 -27.42 -0.08
C TYR A 425 -3.95 -28.56 0.32
N ARG A 426 -4.31 -28.67 1.60
CA ARG A 426 -5.28 -29.66 2.10
C ARG A 426 -6.66 -29.46 1.49
N TYR A 427 -7.11 -28.21 1.38
CA TYR A 427 -8.40 -27.87 0.80
C TYR A 427 -8.48 -28.24 -0.69
N ASN A 428 -7.50 -27.82 -1.49
CA ASN A 428 -7.42 -28.14 -2.92
C ASN A 428 -7.30 -29.65 -3.18
N LYS A 429 -6.59 -30.38 -2.31
CA LYS A 429 -6.53 -31.84 -2.38
C LYS A 429 -7.92 -32.46 -2.16
N ALA A 430 -8.65 -32.01 -1.13
CA ALA A 430 -9.99 -32.51 -0.85
C ALA A 430 -10.99 -32.21 -1.98
N LEU A 431 -10.89 -31.04 -2.62
CA LEU A 431 -11.70 -30.71 -3.80
C LEU A 431 -11.46 -31.69 -4.96
N LYS A 432 -10.19 -31.97 -5.29
CA LYS A 432 -9.85 -32.92 -6.36
C LYS A 432 -10.33 -34.35 -6.08
N GLU A 433 -10.37 -34.75 -4.81
CA GLU A 433 -10.89 -36.06 -4.40
C GLU A 433 -12.43 -36.14 -4.52
N LEU A 434 -13.15 -35.01 -4.46
CA LEU A 434 -14.60 -34.96 -4.65
C LEU A 434 -15.02 -34.95 -6.13
N GLU A 435 -14.14 -34.53 -7.02
CA GLU A 435 -14.35 -34.50 -8.48
C GLU A 435 -14.10 -35.87 -9.16
N GLN A 436 -13.45 -36.81 -8.46
CA GLN A 436 -13.15 -38.18 -8.91
C GLN A 436 -14.20 -39.18 -8.42
#